data_AF-A0A4R4IIY4-F1
#
_entry.id   AF-A0A4R4IIY4-F1
#
_cell.length_a   1.000
_cell.length_b   1.000
_cell.length_c   1.000
_cell.angle_alpha   90.00
_cell.angle_beta   90.00
_cell.angle_gamma   90.00
#
_symmetry.space_group_name_H-M   'P 1'
#
loop_
_entity.id
_entity.type
_entity.pdbx_description
1 polymer ?
#
loop_
_entity_poly.entity_id
_entity_poly.type
_entity_poly.pdbx_seq_one_letter_code
_entity_poly.pdbx_strand_id
1 'polypeptide(L)'
;MAAFRPATMPDAVPLLGFATPLFHTGRNTSVRRGQRWHGAPRACIEYAPGQLSAPLELRTELRRFDTLTAADLADEHDPACRTPPGLLAVMQQLYPGFEQDETVTLVHFQWPASG
;
A
#
# COMPACT_ATOMS: atom_id res chain seq x y z
N MET A 1 -33.91 14.29 -22.12
CA MET A 1 -33.24 13.82 -20.89
C MET A 1 -31.82 13.46 -21.24
N ALA A 2 -30.84 14.27 -20.85
CA ALA A 2 -29.43 13.96 -21.04
C ALA A 2 -28.90 13.33 -19.74
N ALA A 3 -28.37 12.11 -19.83
CA ALA A 3 -27.70 11.46 -18.72
C ALA A 3 -26.41 12.23 -18.41
N PHE A 4 -26.32 12.78 -17.20
CA PHE A 4 -25.08 13.33 -16.67
C PHE A 4 -24.12 12.15 -16.44
N ARG A 5 -23.25 11.88 -17.41
CA ARG A 5 -22.08 11.05 -17.19
C ARG A 5 -21.01 11.95 -16.57
N PRO A 6 -20.63 11.80 -15.29
CA PRO A 6 -19.44 12.47 -14.82
C PRO A 6 -18.27 11.95 -15.67
N ALA A 7 -17.51 12.88 -16.25
CA ALA A 7 -16.23 12.56 -16.86
C ALA A 7 -15.32 12.01 -15.75
N THR A 8 -15.12 10.70 -15.73
CA THR A 8 -13.99 10.09 -15.04
C THR A 8 -12.75 10.67 -15.71
N MET A 9 -12.03 11.58 -15.05
CA MET A 9 -10.68 11.93 -15.50
C MET A 9 -9.82 10.67 -15.32
N PRO A 10 -9.28 10.05 -16.38
CA PRO A 10 -8.51 8.81 -16.24
C PRO A 10 -7.06 9.02 -15.75
N ASP A 11 -6.63 10.25 -15.45
CA ASP A 11 -5.20 10.58 -15.62
C ASP A 11 -4.44 11.16 -14.42
N ALA A 12 -5.04 11.25 -13.24
CA ALA A 12 -4.25 11.50 -12.04
C ALA A 12 -3.66 10.17 -11.55
N VAL A 13 -2.33 10.01 -11.67
CA VAL A 13 -1.62 8.91 -11.01
C VAL A 13 -1.94 8.99 -9.51
N PRO A 14 -2.52 7.93 -8.90
CA PRO A 14 -2.94 7.99 -7.51
C PRO A 14 -1.73 8.17 -6.59
N LEU A 15 -1.95 8.86 -5.47
CA LEU A 15 -0.93 9.07 -4.45
C LEU A 15 -1.02 7.98 -3.38
N LEU A 16 0.06 7.22 -3.20
CA LEU A 16 0.25 6.26 -2.12
C LEU A 16 1.01 6.96 -0.99
N GLY A 17 0.29 7.47 -0.01
CA GLY A 17 0.85 8.21 1.12
C GLY A 17 1.35 7.31 2.26
N PHE A 18 2.41 7.76 2.93
CA PHE A 18 3.02 7.12 4.09
C PHE A 18 3.33 8.20 5.14
N ALA A 19 3.13 7.89 6.42
CA ALA A 19 3.46 8.84 7.48
C ALA A 19 4.98 8.93 7.71
N THR A 20 5.64 7.78 7.84
CA THR A 20 7.08 7.66 8.12
C THR A 20 7.62 6.34 7.52
N PRO A 21 7.69 6.21 6.18
CA PRO A 21 8.15 4.97 5.58
C PRO A 21 9.66 4.76 5.76
N LEU A 22 10.06 3.51 5.97
CA LEU A 22 11.46 3.10 6.04
C LEU A 22 11.85 2.26 4.81
N PHE A 23 11.62 2.82 3.61
CA PHE A 23 11.88 2.09 2.37
C PHE A 23 13.33 1.63 2.27
N HIS A 24 13.52 0.40 1.78
CA HIS A 24 14.83 -0.14 1.44
C HIS A 24 14.96 -0.28 -0.07
N THR A 25 16.19 -0.36 -0.58
CA THR A 25 16.41 -0.61 -2.01
C THR A 25 15.77 -1.92 -2.45
N GLY A 26 15.15 -1.93 -3.64
CA GLY A 26 14.53 -3.10 -4.24
C GLY A 26 13.05 -3.24 -3.93
N ARG A 27 12.55 -4.46 -3.80
CA ARG A 27 11.13 -4.74 -3.59
C ARG A 27 10.71 -4.26 -2.21
N ASN A 28 9.68 -3.44 -2.15
CA ASN A 28 8.97 -3.07 -0.92
C ASN A 28 7.51 -3.49 -1.04
N THR A 29 6.90 -3.77 0.09
CA THR A 29 5.49 -4.11 0.24
C THR A 29 4.87 -3.16 1.24
N SER A 30 3.68 -2.66 0.93
CA SER A 30 2.82 -1.94 1.85
C SER A 30 1.49 -2.68 1.95
N VAL A 31 1.00 -2.93 3.16
CA VAL A 31 -0.33 -3.52 3.36
C VAL A 31 -1.38 -2.43 3.60
N ARG A 32 -2.49 -2.48 2.87
CA ARG A 32 -3.57 -1.48 2.93
C ARG A 32 -4.91 -2.14 3.23
N ARG A 33 -5.70 -1.54 4.12
CA ARG A 33 -7.05 -2.02 4.48
C ARG A 33 -7.98 -2.00 3.25
N GLY A 34 -8.73 -3.07 3.07
CA GLY A 34 -9.73 -3.19 2.02
C GLY A 34 -9.13 -3.35 0.61
N GLN A 35 -9.95 -3.04 -0.41
CA GLN A 35 -9.66 -3.37 -1.80
C GLN A 35 -9.31 -2.16 -2.68
N ARG A 36 -9.24 -0.95 -2.10
CA ARG A 36 -9.06 0.31 -2.85
C ARG A 36 -7.86 0.29 -3.80
N TRP A 37 -6.78 -0.36 -3.39
CA TRP A 37 -5.53 -0.42 -4.15
C TRP A 37 -5.46 -1.60 -5.10
N HIS A 38 -6.39 -2.55 -5.02
CA HIS A 38 -6.35 -3.72 -5.89
C HIS A 38 -6.58 -3.33 -7.35
N GLY A 39 -5.72 -3.82 -8.23
CA GLY A 39 -5.75 -3.52 -9.66
C GLY A 39 -5.19 -2.14 -10.04
N ALA A 40 -4.73 -1.34 -9.08
CA ALA A 40 -4.04 -0.09 -9.39
C ALA A 40 -2.68 -0.40 -10.06
N PRO A 41 -2.42 0.07 -11.29
CA PRO A 41 -1.23 -0.32 -12.03
C PRO A 41 0.01 0.51 -11.69
N ARG A 42 -0.19 1.74 -11.19
CA ARG A 42 0.88 2.68 -10.87
C ARG A 42 0.45 3.67 -9.78
N ALA A 43 1.41 4.20 -9.03
CA ALA A 43 1.18 5.28 -8.07
C ALA A 43 2.43 6.16 -7.92
N CYS A 44 2.23 7.42 -7.55
CA CYS A 44 3.29 8.22 -6.95
C CYS A 44 3.35 7.89 -5.46
N ILE A 45 4.54 7.87 -4.88
CA ILE A 45 4.74 7.65 -3.45
C ILE A 45 5.13 8.96 -2.80
N GLU A 46 4.38 9.38 -1.78
CA GLU A 46 4.83 10.45 -0.87
C GLU A 46 5.70 9.82 0.21
N TYR A 47 7.01 10.08 0.16
CA TYR A 47 7.99 9.46 1.07
C TYR A 47 8.49 10.42 2.16
N ALA A 48 8.21 11.71 2.01
CA ALA A 48 8.33 12.74 3.04
C ALA A 48 7.31 13.85 2.71
N PRO A 49 6.94 14.73 3.66
CA PRO A 49 5.95 15.78 3.42
C PRO A 49 6.25 16.61 2.16
N GLY A 50 5.39 16.51 1.15
CA GLY A 50 5.54 17.20 -0.14
C GLY A 50 6.61 16.63 -1.08
N GLN A 51 7.30 15.54 -0.71
CA GLN A 51 8.27 14.86 -1.56
C GLN A 51 7.65 13.61 -2.19
N LEU A 52 7.56 13.64 -3.52
CA LEU A 52 6.92 12.61 -4.34
C LEU A 52 7.96 11.86 -5.18
N SER A 53 7.79 10.55 -5.29
CA SER A 53 8.50 9.76 -6.30
C SER A 53 7.98 10.05 -7.71
N ALA A 54 8.76 9.68 -8.72
CA ALA A 54 8.19 9.40 -10.03
C ALA A 54 7.12 8.27 -9.91
N PRO A 55 6.14 8.18 -10.83
CA PRO A 55 5.19 7.08 -10.83
C PRO A 55 5.91 5.73 -10.85
N LEU A 56 5.59 4.88 -9.88
CA LEU A 56 6.11 3.51 -9.77
C LEU A 56 5.04 2.52 -10.22
N GLU A 57 5.47 1.46 -10.90
CA GLU A 57 4.60 0.32 -11.17
C GLU A 57 4.25 -0.41 -9.89
N LEU A 58 2.98 -0.81 -9.79
CA LEU A 58 2.47 -1.57 -8.66
C LEU A 58 2.12 -2.99 -9.10
N ARG A 59 2.43 -3.96 -8.24
CA ARG A 59 1.79 -5.28 -8.27
C ARG A 59 0.93 -5.40 -7.02
N THR A 60 -0.33 -5.81 -7.19
CA THR A 60 -1.28 -5.86 -6.06
C THR A 60 -1.93 -7.21 -5.91
N GLU A 61 -2.12 -7.62 -4.66
CA GLU A 61 -2.74 -8.90 -4.29
C GLU A 61 -3.81 -8.66 -3.24
N LEU A 62 -4.98 -9.29 -3.39
CA LEU A 62 -6.01 -9.32 -2.36
C LEU A 62 -5.84 -10.56 -1.49
N ARG A 63 -5.80 -10.35 -0.17
CA ARG A 63 -5.66 -11.42 0.82
C ARG A 63 -6.59 -11.15 2.00
N ARG A 64 -6.99 -12.20 2.71
CA ARG A 64 -7.48 -12.06 4.09
C ARG A 64 -6.29 -11.89 5.03
N PHE A 65 -6.40 -11.00 6.00
CA PHE A 65 -5.31 -10.68 6.91
C PHE A 65 -4.86 -11.91 7.72
N ASP A 66 -5.81 -12.71 8.22
CA ASP A 66 -5.57 -13.97 8.96
C ASP A 66 -4.82 -15.05 8.17
N THR A 67 -4.68 -14.89 6.85
CA THR A 67 -3.90 -15.81 5.99
C THR A 67 -2.48 -15.35 5.71
N LEU A 68 -2.06 -14.19 6.23
CA LEU A 68 -0.72 -13.65 6.00
C LEU A 68 0.31 -14.34 6.88
N THR A 69 1.44 -14.65 6.28
CA THR A 69 2.60 -15.24 6.94
C THR A 69 3.74 -14.22 7.02
N ALA A 70 4.75 -14.50 7.85
CA ALA A 70 5.97 -13.69 7.85
C ALA A 70 6.69 -13.69 6.49
N ALA A 71 6.53 -14.76 5.69
CA ALA A 71 7.10 -14.83 4.35
C ALA A 71 6.39 -13.86 3.38
N ASP A 72 5.06 -13.71 3.47
CA ASP A 72 4.31 -12.72 2.69
C ASP A 72 4.73 -11.28 3.03
N LEU A 73 5.23 -11.07 4.25
CA LEU A 73 5.59 -9.76 4.82
C LEU A 73 7.12 -9.52 4.85
N ALA A 74 7.93 -10.40 4.26
CA ALA A 74 9.39 -10.29 4.32
C ALA A 74 9.92 -8.97 3.75
N ASP A 75 9.24 -8.46 2.72
CA ASP A 75 9.56 -7.22 2.03
C ASP A 75 8.73 -6.02 2.53
N GLU A 76 8.08 -6.09 3.70
CA GLU A 76 7.40 -4.92 4.26
C GLU A 76 8.42 -3.79 4.51
N HIS A 77 8.08 -2.59 4.05
CA HIS A 77 8.95 -1.42 4.16
C HIS A 77 9.21 -1.04 5.62
N ASP A 78 8.26 -1.27 6.52
CA ASP A 78 8.41 -1.04 7.94
C ASP A 78 8.83 -2.36 8.62
N PRO A 79 10.03 -2.44 9.23
CA PRO A 79 10.46 -3.62 9.97
C PRO A 79 9.45 -4.07 11.04
N ALA A 80 8.68 -3.16 11.64
CA ALA A 80 7.65 -3.50 12.61
C ALA A 80 6.48 -4.30 12.00
N CYS A 81 6.28 -4.17 10.68
CA CYS A 81 5.20 -4.82 9.94
C CYS A 81 5.59 -6.16 9.29
N ARG A 82 6.83 -6.65 9.48
CA ARG A 82 7.33 -7.89 8.86
C ARG A 82 6.83 -9.19 9.51
N THR A 83 5.91 -9.08 10.46
CA THR A 83 5.24 -10.22 11.08
C THR A 83 3.74 -9.94 11.18
N PRO A 84 2.86 -10.96 11.08
CA PRO A 84 1.43 -10.73 11.21
C PRO A 84 1.01 -10.03 12.52
N PRO A 85 1.56 -10.38 13.70
CA PRO A 85 1.24 -9.64 14.93
C PRO A 85 1.70 -8.19 14.90
N GLY A 86 2.89 -7.92 14.37
CA GLY A 86 3.42 -6.55 14.27
C GLY A 86 2.61 -5.69 13.31
N LEU A 87 2.27 -6.23 12.14
CA LEU A 87 1.40 -5.56 11.18
C LEU A 87 0.00 -5.32 11.76
N LEU A 88 -0.57 -6.27 12.49
CA LEU A 88 -1.89 -6.11 13.12
C LEU A 88 -1.89 -4.91 14.07
N ALA A 89 -0.86 -4.79 14.92
CA ALA A 89 -0.74 -3.70 15.87
C ALA A 89 -0.70 -2.34 15.16
N VAL A 90 0.08 -2.22 14.08
CA VAL A 90 0.14 -0.98 13.28
C VAL A 90 -1.19 -0.70 12.57
N MET A 91 -1.81 -1.71 11.97
CA MET A 91 -3.10 -1.57 11.29
C MET A 91 -4.20 -1.09 12.24
N GLN A 92 -4.24 -1.59 13.47
CA GLN A 92 -5.22 -1.16 14.49
C GLN A 92 -4.97 0.26 15.00
N GLN A 93 -3.72 0.72 15.01
CA GLN A 93 -3.38 2.12 15.33
C GLN A 93 -3.85 3.07 14.21
N LEU A 94 -3.66 2.68 12.95
CA LEU A 94 -4.03 3.51 11.78
C LEU A 94 -5.54 3.47 11.47
N TYR A 95 -6.18 2.32 11.71
CA TYR A 95 -7.57 2.07 11.37
C TYR A 95 -8.31 1.50 12.59
N PRO A 96 -8.93 2.37 13.43
CA PRO A 96 -9.73 1.90 14.56
C PRO A 96 -10.80 0.89 14.12
N GLY A 97 -10.88 -0.23 14.84
CA GLY A 97 -11.78 -1.34 14.51
C GLY A 97 -11.29 -2.22 13.36
N PHE A 98 -9.99 -2.25 13.06
CA PHE A 98 -9.42 -3.25 12.16
C PHE A 98 -9.35 -4.64 12.82
N GLU A 99 -9.93 -5.65 12.17
CA GLU A 99 -9.97 -7.04 12.65
C GLU A 99 -9.15 -7.99 11.77
N GLN A 100 -8.75 -9.14 12.32
CA GLN A 100 -7.85 -10.09 11.64
C GLN A 100 -8.51 -10.83 10.47
N ASP A 101 -9.82 -10.89 10.40
CA ASP A 101 -10.55 -11.56 9.31
C ASP A 101 -10.79 -10.63 8.11
N GLU A 102 -10.37 -9.36 8.21
CA GLU A 102 -10.56 -8.38 7.16
C GLU A 102 -9.73 -8.65 5.91
N THR A 103 -10.26 -8.17 4.78
CA THR A 103 -9.53 -8.15 3.52
C THR A 103 -8.54 -6.99 3.48
N VAL A 104 -7.33 -7.27 3.03
CA VAL A 104 -6.27 -6.29 2.78
C VAL A 104 -5.74 -6.42 1.35
N THR A 105 -5.18 -5.33 0.85
CA THR A 105 -4.40 -5.32 -0.38
C THR A 105 -2.92 -5.25 -0.03
N LEU A 106 -2.13 -6.20 -0.50
CA LEU A 106 -0.67 -6.09 -0.53
C LEU A 106 -0.31 -5.28 -1.78
N VAL A 107 0.47 -4.21 -1.60
CA VAL A 107 0.92 -3.32 -2.66
C VAL A 107 2.44 -3.41 -2.76
N HIS A 108 2.93 -4.04 -3.81
CA HIS A 108 4.36 -4.20 -4.07
C HIS A 108 4.85 -3.18 -5.08
N PHE A 109 6.02 -2.60 -4.81
CA PHE A 109 6.69 -1.65 -5.71
C PHE A 109 8.22 -1.79 -5.59
N GLN A 110 8.94 -1.31 -6.60
CA GLN A 110 10.41 -1.26 -6.59
C GLN A 110 10.86 0.13 -6.15
N TRP A 111 11.68 0.20 -5.10
CA TRP A 111 12.29 1.44 -4.64
C TRP A 111 13.72 1.55 -5.18
N PRO A 112 14.09 2.68 -5.81
CA PRO A 112 15.43 2.85 -6.36
C PRO A 112 16.48 2.88 -5.25
N ALA A 113 17.71 2.54 -5.61
CA ALA A 113 18.84 2.74 -4.70
C ALA A 113 18.99 4.25 -4.44
N SER A 114 19.16 4.62 -3.17
CA SER A 114 19.63 5.96 -2.81
C SER A 114 21.04 6.12 -3.37
N GLY A 115 21.18 6.93 -4.41
CA GLY A 115 22.49 7.35 -4.95
C GLY A 115 23.22 8.31 -4.03
#